data_AF-A0A0E9M1P5-F1
#
_entry.id   AF-A0A0E9M1P5-F1
#
_cell.length_a   1.000
_cell.length_b   1.000
_cell.length_c   1.000
_cell.angle_alpha   90.00
_cell.angle_beta   90.00
_cell.angle_gamma   90.00
#
_symmetry.space_group_name_H-M   'P 1'
#
loop_
_entity.id
_entity.type
_entity.pdbx_description
1 polymer ?
#
loop_
_entity_poly.entity_id
_entity_poly.type
_entity_poly.pdbx_seq_one_letter_code
_entity_poly.pdbx_strand_id
1 'polypeptide(L)'
;MKGQWIPAHGLASAIDLNASLFPALDLPVNEALRYLKGEALAAPEDLSMGYVLITYKGVPIGFAKNIGKRLNNLFPSSWRIRMSLPK
;
A
#
# COMPACT_ATOMS: atom_id res chain seq x y z
N MET A 1 6.29 8.88 18.44
CA MET A 1 7.30 8.52 17.42
C MET A 1 7.87 9.82 16.84
N LYS A 2 9.11 10.17 17.16
CA LYS A 2 9.81 11.36 16.63
C LYS A 2 10.50 10.99 15.30
N GLY A 3 10.32 11.80 14.25
CA GLY A 3 11.31 11.98 13.19
C GLY A 3 11.24 11.11 11.93
N GLN A 4 10.19 10.33 11.65
CA GLN A 4 10.07 9.63 10.36
C GLN A 4 9.10 10.35 9.42
N TRP A 5 9.60 10.69 8.24
CA TRP A 5 8.78 11.10 7.10
C TRP A 5 7.97 9.90 6.62
N ILE A 6 6.65 10.05 6.56
CA ILE A 6 5.72 9.04 6.06
C ILE A 6 5.11 9.61 4.77
N PRO A 7 5.17 8.90 3.64
CA PRO A 7 4.53 9.36 2.43
C PRO A 7 3.03 9.50 2.67
N ALA A 8 2.49 10.68 2.36
CA ALA A 8 1.06 10.91 2.44
C ALA A 8 0.34 10.03 1.41
N HIS A 9 -0.85 9.54 1.74
CA HIS A 9 -1.66 8.80 0.77
C HIS A 9 -1.92 9.61 -0.52
N GLY A 10 -2.10 10.93 -0.41
CA GLY A 10 -2.28 11.80 -1.57
C GLY A 10 -1.12 11.81 -2.57
N LEU A 11 0.10 11.45 -2.14
CA LEU A 11 1.23 11.28 -3.06
C LEU A 11 1.01 10.08 -4.00
N ALA A 12 0.40 8.99 -3.52
CA ALA A 12 0.08 7.85 -4.37
C ALA A 12 -0.99 8.21 -5.43
N SER A 13 -1.91 9.12 -5.11
CA SER A 13 -2.95 9.59 -6.02
C SER A 13 -2.56 10.82 -6.84
N ALA A 14 -1.32 11.29 -6.72
CA ALA A 14 -0.84 12.47 -7.43
C ALA A 14 -0.66 12.16 -8.93
N ILE A 15 -1.06 13.11 -9.78
CA ILE A 15 -0.98 12.98 -11.24
C ILE A 15 0.47 12.89 -11.72
N ASP A 16 1.37 13.60 -11.03
CA ASP A 16 2.80 13.73 -11.31
C ASP A 16 3.66 12.76 -10.48
N LEU A 17 3.06 11.74 -9.86
CA LEU A 17 3.80 10.71 -9.14
C LEU A 17 4.81 10.03 -10.07
N ASN A 18 6.09 10.20 -9.77
CA ASN A 18 7.11 9.35 -10.35
C ASN A 18 7.16 8.01 -9.60
N ALA A 19 6.36 7.04 -10.06
CA ALA A 19 6.22 5.72 -9.42
C ALA A 19 7.54 4.93 -9.40
N SER A 20 8.48 5.18 -10.32
CA SER A 20 9.75 4.46 -10.39
C SER A 20 10.69 4.75 -9.21
N LEU A 21 10.40 5.76 -8.40
CA LEU A 21 11.16 6.09 -7.19
C LEU A 21 10.82 5.19 -6.00
N PHE A 22 9.78 4.36 -6.13
CA PHE A 22 9.34 3.46 -5.08
C PHE A 22 9.38 2.01 -5.56
N PRO A 23 9.81 1.06 -4.71
CA PRO A 23 9.44 -0.33 -4.90
C PRO A 23 7.91 -0.42 -5.01
N ALA A 24 7.42 -1.10 -6.05
CA ALA A 24 5.99 -1.25 -6.28
C ALA A 24 5.57 -2.71 -6.11
N LEU A 25 4.38 -2.92 -5.57
CA LEU A 25 3.72 -4.22 -5.49
C LEU A 25 2.34 -4.11 -6.14
N ASP A 26 2.17 -4.78 -7.27
CA ASP A 26 0.86 -4.93 -7.92
C ASP A 26 0.12 -6.09 -7.29
N LEU A 27 -1.08 -5.82 -6.78
CA LEU A 27 -1.88 -6.79 -6.07
C LEU A 27 -2.96 -7.38 -7.00
N PRO A 28 -3.29 -8.67 -6.84
CA PRO A 28 -4.54 -9.18 -7.40
C PRO A 28 -5.74 -8.52 -6.70
N VAL A 29 -6.91 -8.55 -7.35
CA VAL A 29 -8.12 -7.86 -6.88
C VAL A 29 -8.49 -8.17 -5.43
N ASN A 30 -8.36 -9.44 -5.02
CA ASN A 30 -8.70 -9.87 -3.67
C ASN A 30 -7.77 -9.24 -2.61
N GLU A 31 -6.47 -9.13 -2.90
CA GLU A 31 -5.52 -8.49 -1.99
C GLU A 31 -5.63 -6.96 -2.03
N ALA A 32 -5.92 -6.38 -3.19
CA ALA A 32 -6.20 -4.95 -3.30
C ALA A 32 -7.43 -4.55 -2.44
N LEU A 33 -8.49 -5.34 -2.45
CA LEU A 33 -9.66 -5.11 -1.61
C LEU A 33 -9.34 -5.25 -0.11
N ARG A 34 -8.54 -6.24 0.28
CA ARG A 34 -8.06 -6.39 1.66
C ARG A 34 -7.18 -5.23 2.10
N TYR A 35 -6.32 -4.74 1.20
CA TYR A 35 -5.56 -3.51 1.39
C TYR A 35 -6.48 -2.30 1.61
N LEU A 36 -7.49 -2.08 0.75
CA LEU A 36 -8.45 -0.98 0.93
C LEU A 36 -9.32 -1.14 2.18
N LYS A 37 -9.46 -2.36 2.71
CA LYS A 37 -10.09 -2.64 4.01
C LYS A 37 -9.18 -2.31 5.20
N GLY A 38 -7.89 -2.06 4.97
CA GLY A 38 -6.91 -1.75 6.01
C GLY A 38 -6.23 -2.98 6.61
N GLU A 39 -6.35 -4.15 5.97
CA GLU A 39 -5.69 -5.37 6.43
C GLU A 39 -4.18 -5.34 6.13
N ALA A 40 -3.40 -6.06 6.95
CA ALA A 40 -1.99 -6.27 6.67
C ALA A 40 -1.82 -7.26 5.50
N LEU A 41 -0.80 -7.03 4.67
CA LEU A 41 -0.45 -7.92 3.57
C LEU A 41 0.80 -8.72 3.91
N ALA A 42 0.95 -9.90 3.29
CA ALA A 42 2.21 -10.63 3.32
C ALA A 42 3.27 -9.84 2.54
N ALA A 43 4.50 -9.82 3.03
CA ALA A 43 5.62 -9.25 2.28
C ALA A 43 6.21 -10.37 1.39
N PRO A 44 6.27 -10.19 0.06
CA PRO A 44 7.05 -11.06 -0.81
C PRO A 44 8.52 -11.06 -0.39
N GLU A 45 9.22 -12.19 -0.54
CA GLU A 45 10.61 -12.35 -0.08
C GLU A 45 11.58 -11.38 -0.77
N ASP A 46 11.37 -11.10 -2.06
CA ASP A 46 12.24 -10.23 -2.86
C ASP A 46 11.89 -8.73 -2.78
N LEU A 47 10.89 -8.37 -1.97
CA LEU A 47 10.46 -6.98 -1.87
C LEU A 47 11.34 -6.19 -0.90
N SER A 48 11.88 -5.06 -1.36
CA SER A 48 12.75 -4.19 -0.55
C SER A 48 12.05 -3.70 0.73
N MET A 49 12.78 -3.62 1.83
CA MET A 49 12.29 -2.99 3.07
C MET A 49 12.06 -1.49 2.88
N GLY A 50 11.12 -0.91 3.62
CA GLY A 50 10.79 0.53 3.53
C GLY A 50 9.39 0.79 2.99
N TYR A 51 9.17 1.96 2.38
CA TYR A 51 7.87 2.29 1.80
C TYR A 51 7.72 1.67 0.42
N VAL A 52 6.59 1.00 0.22
CA VAL A 52 6.23 0.30 -1.01
C VAL A 52 4.97 0.94 -1.56
N LEU A 53 4.99 1.28 -2.84
CA LEU A 53 3.83 1.73 -3.58
C LEU A 53 2.93 0.53 -3.87
N ILE A 54 1.69 0.59 -3.41
CA ILE A 54 0.70 -0.45 -3.68
C ILE A 54 -0.07 -0.06 -4.94
N THR A 55 -0.15 -1.00 -5.86
CA THR A 55 -0.83 -0.83 -7.15
C THR A 55 -1.87 -1.93 -7.38
N TYR A 56 -2.88 -1.62 -8.19
CA TYR A 56 -3.79 -2.62 -8.76
C TYR A 56 -3.91 -2.35 -10.26
N LYS A 57 -3.56 -3.34 -11.09
CA LYS A 57 -3.49 -3.18 -12.55
C LYS A 57 -2.58 -2.02 -12.95
N GLY A 58 -1.49 -1.83 -12.22
CA GLY A 58 -0.54 -0.74 -12.44
C GLY A 58 -1.01 0.65 -12.01
N VAL A 59 -2.24 0.79 -11.46
CA VAL A 59 -2.74 2.05 -10.91
C VAL A 59 -2.37 2.15 -9.43
N PRO A 60 -1.67 3.22 -9.00
CA PRO A 60 -1.40 3.46 -7.58
C PRO A 60 -2.67 3.60 -6.75
N ILE A 61 -2.75 2.84 -5.66
CA ILE A 61 -3.87 2.89 -4.70
C ILE A 61 -3.44 3.24 -3.28
N GLY A 62 -2.15 3.45 -3.03
CA GLY A 62 -1.63 3.91 -1.74
C GLY A 62 -0.24 3.38 -1.43
N PHE A 63 0.17 3.48 -0.16
CA PHE A 63 1.44 2.96 0.33
C PHE A 63 1.26 1.87 1.38
N ALA A 64 2.28 1.04 1.52
CA ALA A 64 2.51 0.18 2.66
C ALA A 64 3.95 0.34 3.15
N LYS A 65 4.24 -0.08 4.38
CA LYS A 65 5.60 -0.15 4.91
C LYS A 65 6.03 -1.60 5.09
N ASN A 66 6.99 -2.04 4.30
CA ASN A 66 7.64 -3.33 4.45
C ASN A 66 8.61 -3.31 5.64
N ILE A 67 8.38 -4.23 6.58
CA ILE A 67 9.25 -4.44 7.75
C ILE A 67 9.91 -5.83 7.75
N GLY A 68 9.99 -6.48 6.59
CA GLY A 68 10.64 -7.77 6.37
C GLY A 68 9.67 -8.96 6.39
N LYS A 69 8.82 -9.08 7.42
CA LYS A 69 7.86 -10.20 7.52
C LYS A 69 6.44 -9.87 7.05
N ARG A 70 6.11 -8.58 7.00
CA ARG A 70 4.77 -8.09 6.67
C ARG A 70 4.84 -6.70 6.07
N LEU A 71 3.80 -6.37 5.32
CA LEU A 71 3.53 -5.02 4.85
C LEU A 71 2.49 -4.37 5.78
N ASN A 72 2.92 -3.35 6.53
CA ASN A 72 2.02 -2.53 7.31
C ASN A 72 1.23 -1.61 6.36
N ASN A 73 -0.08 -1.74 6.40
CA ASN A 73 -0.96 -0.96 5.56
C ASN A 73 -1.07 0.50 6.03
N LEU A 74 -0.75 1.45 5.14
CA LEU A 74 -0.82 2.89 5.42
C LEU A 74 -2.08 3.57 4.82
N PHE A 75 -3.05 2.78 4.36
CA PHE A 75 -4.30 3.30 3.81
C PHE A 75 -5.09 4.07 4.88
N PRO A 76 -5.60 5.28 4.57
CA PRO A 76 -6.29 6.13 5.53
C PRO A 76 -7.45 5.40 6.23
N SER A 77 -7.46 5.42 7.56
CA SER A 77 -8.47 4.70 8.35
C SER A 77 -9.90 5.16 8.09
N SER A 78 -10.07 6.46 7.82
CA SER A 78 -11.36 7.07 7.46
C SER A 78 -11.91 6.59 6.11
N TRP A 79 -11.06 6.08 5.21
CA TRP A 79 -11.43 5.69 3.85
C TRP A 79 -11.59 4.17 3.68
N ARG A 80 -11.34 3.39 4.73
CA ARG A 80 -11.36 1.93 4.68
C ARG A 80 -12.71 1.38 4.27
N ILE A 81 -12.69 0.32 3.46
CA ILE A 81 -13.89 -0.47 3.14
C ILE A 81 -14.44 -1.11 4.43
N ARG A 82 -15.66 -0.73 4.83
CA ARG A 82 -16.30 -1.25 6.06
C ARG A 82 -17.13 -2.51 5.83
N MET A 83 -17.61 -2.72 4.60
CA MET A 83 -18.45 -3.87 4.23
C MET A 83 -17.65 -5.17 4.12
N SER A 84 -18.35 -6.31 4.05
CA SER A 84 -17.75 -7.61 3.72
C SER A 84 -17.21 -7.59 2.29
N LEU A 85 -16.05 -8.20 2.08
CA LEU A 85 -15.48 -8.36 0.75
C LEU A 85 -16.19 -9.53 0.02
N PRO A 86 -16.29 -9.45 -1.33
CA PRO A 86 -16.71 -10.60 -2.13
C PRO A 86 -15.77 -11.80 -1.90
N LYS A 87 -16.33 -13.00 -2.04
CA LYS A 87 -15.57 -14.25 -1.99
C LYS A 87 -14.80 -14.48 -3.27
#